data_AF-A0AAD6FP37-F1
#
_entry.id   AF-A0AAD6FP37-F1
#
_cell.length_a   1.000
_cell.length_b   1.000
_cell.length_c   1.000
_cell.angle_alpha   90.00
_cell.angle_beta   90.00
_cell.angle_gamma   90.00
#
_symmetry.space_group_name_H-M   'P 1'
#
loop_
_entity.id
_entity.type
_entity.pdbx_description
1 polymer ?
#
loop_
_entity_poly.entity_id
_entity_poly.type
_entity_poly.pdbx_seq_one_letter_code
_entity_poly.pdbx_strand_id
1 'polypeptide(L)'
;MFTEDGMRICKAKSTLKKSLQVEVSRRNAESDVYLIFDRYYDYSIKSVTRDVRETVAGLDVPLIMESPRKERAIVDIKATLSKHSEIVENLLPAHAISGCDTVASYYGLGKGSVINVLKAGYQLSAIGNMDAPFQQVLDPATAFISACYGIKESTDMSHTRLLVLGGKNGKGHMSAPNLAALPPTNEAFLENVKRAHFQAMLW
;
A
#
# COMPACT_ATOMS: atom_id res chain seq x y z
N MET A 1 -17.49 1.24 -34.71
CA MET A 1 -18.54 0.87 -35.69
C MET A 1 -19.85 0.83 -34.91
N PHE A 2 -20.65 1.90 -35.03
CA PHE A 2 -21.94 2.06 -34.34
C PHE A 2 -23.07 1.66 -35.30
N THR A 3 -24.14 1.06 -34.77
CA THR A 3 -25.40 0.81 -35.49
C THR A 3 -26.58 1.37 -34.69
N GLU A 4 -27.71 1.62 -35.36
CA GLU A 4 -28.86 2.37 -34.83
C GLU A 4 -29.53 1.77 -33.58
N ASP A 5 -29.31 0.50 -33.25
CA ASP A 5 -29.86 -0.17 -32.05
C ASP A 5 -28.92 -0.17 -30.82
N GLY A 6 -27.87 0.66 -30.82
CA GLY A 6 -26.96 0.81 -29.68
C GLY A 6 -25.82 -0.21 -29.60
N MET A 7 -24.98 -0.05 -28.57
CA MET A 7 -23.67 -0.69 -28.45
C MET A 7 -23.75 -2.19 -28.13
N ARG A 8 -23.54 -3.06 -29.13
CA ARG A 8 -23.33 -4.50 -28.90
C ARG A 8 -21.92 -4.76 -28.33
N ILE A 9 -21.82 -4.86 -27.00
CA ILE A 9 -20.65 -5.48 -26.36
C ILE A 9 -20.67 -6.98 -26.69
N CYS A 10 -19.69 -7.46 -27.45
CA CYS A 10 -19.56 -8.87 -27.83
C CYS A 10 -19.59 -9.79 -26.61
N LYS A 11 -20.64 -10.61 -26.50
CA LYS A 11 -20.86 -11.58 -25.40
C LYS A 11 -19.76 -12.65 -25.27
N ALA A 12 -18.90 -12.81 -26.27
CA ALA A 12 -17.83 -13.81 -26.30
C ALA A 12 -16.87 -13.75 -25.09
N LYS A 13 -16.50 -12.56 -24.61
CA LYS A 13 -15.63 -12.41 -23.42
C LYS A 13 -16.33 -12.81 -22.12
N SER A 14 -17.64 -12.59 -22.02
CA SER A 14 -18.41 -12.93 -20.80
C SER A 14 -18.63 -14.43 -20.66
N THR A 15 -18.85 -15.13 -21.76
CA THR A 15 -19.01 -16.59 -21.77
C THR A 15 -17.70 -17.28 -21.42
N LEU A 16 -16.58 -16.82 -22.00
CA LEU A 16 -15.26 -17.36 -21.70
C LEU A 16 -14.87 -17.17 -20.23
N LYS A 17 -15.19 -16.01 -19.65
CA LYS A 17 -14.98 -15.74 -18.21
C LYS A 17 -15.80 -16.66 -17.32
N LYS A 18 -17.09 -16.86 -17.64
CA LYS A 18 -17.96 -17.78 -16.90
C LYS A 18 -17.46 -19.23 -17.00
N SER A 19 -17.04 -19.67 -18.18
CA SER A 19 -16.47 -21.00 -18.37
C SER A 19 -15.15 -21.18 -17.61
N LEU A 20 -14.28 -20.17 -17.60
CA LEU A 20 -13.05 -20.21 -16.79
C LEU A 20 -13.35 -20.26 -15.29
N GLN A 21 -14.34 -19.51 -14.82
CA GLN A 21 -14.73 -19.49 -13.41
C GLN A 21 -15.28 -20.84 -12.96
N VAL A 22 -16.10 -21.49 -13.79
CA VAL A 22 -16.62 -22.85 -13.54
C VAL A 22 -15.49 -23.86 -13.54
N GLU A 23 -14.55 -23.76 -14.49
CA GLU A 23 -13.41 -24.67 -14.61
C GLU A 23 -12.44 -24.54 -13.41
N VAL A 24 -12.15 -23.32 -12.96
CA VAL A 24 -11.34 -23.05 -11.76
C VAL A 24 -12.05 -23.54 -10.51
N SER A 25 -13.37 -23.32 -10.38
CA SER A 25 -14.15 -23.81 -9.23
C SER A 25 -14.19 -25.34 -9.18
N ARG A 26 -14.23 -26.02 -10.34
CA ARG A 26 -14.27 -27.49 -10.41
C ARG A 26 -12.92 -28.14 -10.07
N ARG A 27 -11.82 -27.44 -10.32
CA ARG A 27 -10.46 -27.91 -9.98
C ARG A 27 -10.10 -27.67 -8.50
N ASN A 28 -10.84 -26.79 -7.83
CA ASN A 28 -10.54 -26.30 -6.49
C ASN A 28 -11.47 -26.87 -5.40
N ALA A 29 -12.18 -27.97 -5.69
CA ALA A 29 -13.07 -28.63 -4.74
C ALA A 29 -12.36 -29.32 -3.56
N GLU A 30 -11.03 -29.22 -3.46
CA GLU A 30 -10.21 -29.78 -2.38
C GLU A 30 -9.61 -28.72 -1.43
N SER A 31 -9.94 -27.43 -1.56
CA SER A 31 -9.42 -26.41 -0.63
C SER A 31 -10.53 -25.55 -0.03
N ASP A 32 -10.57 -25.52 1.30
CA ASP A 32 -11.72 -25.04 2.07
C ASP A 32 -11.90 -23.51 2.15
N VAL A 33 -10.96 -22.67 1.70
CA VAL A 33 -11.15 -21.21 1.74
C VAL A 33 -10.34 -20.51 0.65
N TYR A 34 -10.99 -19.64 -0.15
CA TYR A 34 -10.32 -18.73 -1.08
C TYR A 34 -10.75 -17.28 -0.83
N LEU A 35 -9.78 -16.38 -0.63
CA LEU A 35 -9.98 -14.93 -0.70
C LEU A 35 -9.63 -14.44 -2.11
N ILE A 36 -10.65 -14.17 -2.92
CA ILE A 36 -10.48 -13.58 -4.25
C ILE A 36 -10.64 -12.06 -4.12
N PHE A 37 -9.54 -11.32 -4.24
CA PHE A 37 -9.58 -9.87 -4.36
C PHE A 37 -9.69 -9.48 -5.85
N ASP A 38 -10.92 -9.42 -6.37
CA ASP A 38 -11.15 -8.88 -7.70
C ASP A 38 -11.28 -7.35 -7.62
N ARG A 39 -10.40 -6.62 -8.32
CA ARG A 39 -10.33 -5.15 -8.31
C ARG A 39 -11.35 -4.46 -9.20
N TYR A 40 -12.43 -5.15 -9.57
CA TYR A 40 -13.49 -4.61 -10.40
C TYR A 40 -14.82 -5.31 -10.06
N TYR A 41 -15.46 -4.92 -8.94
CA TYR A 41 -16.89 -4.62 -8.80
C TYR A 41 -17.27 -4.44 -7.32
N ASP A 42 -18.33 -3.64 -7.10
CA ASP A 42 -18.92 -3.23 -5.83
C ASP A 42 -19.06 -4.35 -4.77
N TYR A 43 -18.93 -3.93 -3.50
CA TYR A 43 -19.24 -4.69 -2.29
C TYR A 43 -20.41 -5.66 -2.49
N SER A 44 -20.10 -6.94 -2.65
CA SER A 44 -21.06 -8.04 -2.45
C SER A 44 -20.45 -9.00 -1.44
N ILE A 45 -20.71 -8.73 -0.17
CA ILE A 45 -20.47 -9.70 0.90
C ILE A 45 -21.61 -10.71 0.82
N LYS A 46 -21.38 -11.84 0.13
CA LYS A 46 -22.20 -13.03 0.38
C LYS A 46 -21.66 -13.70 1.63
N SER A 47 -22.29 -13.41 2.77
CA SER A 47 -22.08 -14.14 4.01
C SER A 47 -22.54 -15.59 3.81
N VAL A 48 -21.60 -16.52 3.72
CA VAL A 48 -21.89 -17.94 3.94
C VAL A 48 -21.67 -18.19 5.43
N THR A 49 -22.72 -18.71 6.06
CA THR A 49 -22.84 -18.91 7.50
C THR A 49 -21.71 -19.79 8.06
N ARG A 50 -21.24 -19.35 9.22
CA ARG A 50 -20.21 -19.95 10.06
C ARG A 50 -20.78 -21.18 10.77
N ASP A 51 -20.51 -22.37 10.26
CA ASP A 51 -20.68 -23.60 11.03
C ASP A 51 -19.34 -24.03 11.64
N VAL A 52 -19.37 -24.14 12.97
CA VAL A 52 -18.52 -24.92 13.89
C VAL A 52 -17.00 -24.79 13.70
N ARG A 53 -16.37 -23.90 14.48
CA ARG A 53 -14.94 -23.99 14.80
C ARG A 53 -14.78 -24.81 16.08
N GLU A 54 -14.56 -26.11 15.95
CA GLU A 54 -13.71 -26.82 16.91
C GLU A 54 -12.27 -26.39 16.67
N THR A 55 -11.61 -25.90 17.72
CA THR A 55 -10.19 -25.55 17.72
C THR A 55 -9.36 -26.82 17.63
N VAL A 56 -9.03 -27.24 16.41
CA VAL A 56 -7.99 -28.24 16.19
C VAL A 56 -6.64 -27.51 16.15
N ALA A 57 -5.82 -27.70 17.18
CA ALA A 57 -4.45 -27.22 17.21
C ALA A 57 -3.65 -27.87 16.07
N GLY A 58 -3.01 -27.06 15.21
CA GLY A 58 -2.04 -27.54 14.23
C GLY A 58 -2.44 -27.53 12.75
N LEU A 59 -3.47 -26.80 12.34
CA LEU A 59 -3.74 -26.59 10.91
C LEU A 59 -2.83 -25.50 10.36
N ASP A 60 -1.70 -25.92 9.76
CA ASP A 60 -0.82 -25.04 9.02
C ASP A 60 -1.40 -24.76 7.62
N VAL A 61 -2.42 -23.90 7.54
CA VAL A 61 -3.05 -23.55 6.25
C VAL A 61 -2.05 -22.71 5.44
N PRO A 62 -1.60 -23.17 4.26
CA PRO A 62 -0.71 -22.38 3.41
C PRO A 62 -1.48 -21.19 2.83
N LEU A 63 -1.22 -19.99 3.34
CA LEU A 63 -1.82 -18.76 2.83
C LEU A 63 -1.00 -18.28 1.62
N ILE A 64 -1.45 -18.67 0.43
CA ILE A 64 -0.79 -18.37 -0.85
C ILE A 64 -1.56 -17.24 -1.54
N MET A 65 -0.87 -16.16 -1.90
CA MET A 65 -1.44 -15.07 -2.69
C MET A 65 -0.98 -15.20 -4.14
N GLU A 66 -1.90 -15.53 -5.04
CA GLU A 66 -1.63 -15.68 -6.48
C GLU A 66 -2.24 -14.52 -7.28
N SER A 67 -1.52 -14.03 -8.29
CA SER A 67 -2.06 -13.00 -9.18
C SER A 67 -2.93 -13.63 -10.27
N PRO A 68 -4.02 -12.96 -10.71
CA PRO A 68 -4.88 -13.45 -11.80
C PRO A 68 -4.19 -13.51 -13.18
N ARG A 69 -2.96 -13.00 -13.29
CA ARG A 69 -2.11 -13.16 -14.48
C ARG A 69 -1.15 -14.34 -14.26
N LYS A 70 -1.22 -15.33 -15.16
CA LYS A 70 -0.56 -16.65 -15.12
C LYS A 70 0.99 -16.67 -15.11
N GLU A 71 1.66 -15.57 -14.83
CA GLU A 71 3.14 -15.45 -14.92
C GLU A 71 3.73 -14.57 -13.81
N ARG A 72 2.96 -14.20 -12.79
CA ARG A 72 3.50 -13.45 -11.65
C ARG A 72 4.00 -14.41 -10.57
N ALA A 73 5.04 -13.98 -9.86
CA ALA A 73 5.62 -14.74 -8.76
C ALA A 73 4.54 -15.07 -7.71
N ILE A 74 4.50 -16.35 -7.33
CA ILE A 74 3.79 -16.81 -6.14
C ILE A 74 4.54 -16.25 -4.93
N VAL A 75 3.84 -15.54 -4.06
CA VAL A 75 4.44 -14.97 -2.85
C VAL A 75 4.09 -15.85 -1.67
N ASP A 76 5.10 -16.51 -1.12
CA ASP A 76 4.99 -17.17 0.18
C ASP A 76 5.11 -16.12 1.29
N ILE A 77 4.00 -15.89 1.99
CA ILE A 77 3.91 -14.89 3.04
C ILE A 77 4.78 -15.25 4.23
N LYS A 78 4.87 -16.54 4.61
CA LYS A 78 5.68 -16.98 5.75
C LYS A 78 7.17 -16.84 5.46
N ALA A 79 7.59 -17.23 4.26
CA ALA A 79 8.97 -17.04 3.82
C ALA A 79 9.32 -15.54 3.73
N THR A 80 8.39 -14.71 3.25
CA THR A 80 8.58 -13.25 3.18
C THR A 80 8.68 -12.63 4.58
N LEU A 81 7.82 -13.03 5.51
CA LEU A 81 7.84 -12.59 6.89
C LEU A 81 9.17 -12.94 7.58
N SER A 82 9.62 -14.18 7.41
CA SER A 82 10.90 -14.65 7.98
C SER A 82 12.09 -13.87 7.42
N LYS A 83 12.05 -13.53 6.13
CA LYS A 83 13.12 -12.79 5.44
C LYS A 83 13.18 -11.29 5.81
N HIS A 84 12.06 -10.70 6.18
CA HIS A 84 11.90 -9.26 6.38
C HIS A 84 11.39 -8.88 7.77
N SER A 85 11.57 -9.78 8.74
CA SER A 85 11.09 -9.62 10.12
C SER A 85 11.48 -8.28 10.74
N GLU A 86 12.62 -7.71 10.35
CA GLU A 86 13.15 -6.44 10.83
C GLU A 86 12.31 -5.21 10.46
N ILE A 87 11.52 -5.27 9.39
CA ILE A 87 10.69 -4.15 8.93
C ILE A 87 9.19 -4.38 9.11
N VAL A 88 8.76 -5.57 9.56
CA VAL A 88 7.35 -5.98 9.58
C VAL A 88 6.49 -5.02 10.39
N GLU A 89 6.94 -4.66 11.59
CA GLU A 89 6.19 -3.77 12.50
C GLU A 89 5.97 -2.38 11.90
N ASN A 90 6.93 -1.89 11.11
CA ASN A 90 6.88 -0.57 10.49
C ASN A 90 6.33 -0.58 9.06
N LEU A 91 6.09 -1.76 8.47
CA LEU A 91 5.70 -1.89 7.07
C LEU A 91 4.33 -1.27 6.80
N LEU A 92 3.38 -1.53 7.69
CA LEU A 92 2.00 -1.05 7.57
C LEU A 92 1.91 0.47 7.79
N PRO A 93 2.52 1.03 8.87
CA PRO A 93 2.74 2.48 9.00
C PRO A 93 3.42 3.13 7.80
N ALA A 94 4.51 2.53 7.29
CA ALA A 94 5.23 3.03 6.13
C ALA A 94 4.36 3.03 4.86
N HIS A 95 3.53 2.00 4.69
CA HIS A 95 2.58 1.94 3.58
C HIS A 95 1.52 3.04 3.67
N ALA A 96 0.92 3.24 4.84
CA ALA A 96 -0.06 4.29 5.08
C ALA A 96 0.54 5.67 4.77
N ILE A 97 1.68 6.01 5.38
CA ILE A 97 2.24 7.36 5.28
C ILE A 97 2.82 7.66 3.89
N SER A 98 3.42 6.69 3.20
CA SER A 98 4.00 6.90 1.86
C SER A 98 2.98 6.90 0.72
N GLY A 99 1.75 6.46 1.01
CA GLY A 99 0.62 6.48 0.09
C GLY A 99 -0.02 5.09 -0.10
N CYS A 100 -1.34 5.06 0.05
CA CYS A 100 -2.21 3.92 -0.20
C CYS A 100 -3.48 4.40 -0.92
N ASP A 101 -4.49 3.54 -1.08
CA ASP A 101 -5.72 3.90 -1.81
C ASP A 101 -6.48 5.09 -1.18
N THR A 102 -6.26 5.36 0.12
CA THR A 102 -6.94 6.41 0.90
C THR A 102 -6.02 7.55 1.37
N VAL A 103 -4.69 7.40 1.23
CA VAL A 103 -3.69 8.39 1.64
C VAL A 103 -2.87 8.81 0.44
N ALA A 104 -2.70 10.12 0.25
CA ALA A 104 -2.01 10.64 -0.93
C ALA A 104 -0.54 10.20 -0.94
N SER A 105 -0.05 9.79 -2.11
CA SER A 105 1.36 9.52 -2.33
C SER A 105 2.14 10.81 -2.61
N TYR A 106 3.42 10.80 -2.23
CA TYR A 106 4.31 11.91 -2.53
C TYR A 106 4.96 11.72 -3.89
N TYR A 107 5.03 12.80 -4.67
CA TYR A 107 5.65 12.77 -5.98
C TYR A 107 7.15 12.39 -5.88
N GLY A 108 7.58 11.47 -6.74
CA GLY A 108 8.96 11.00 -6.80
C GLY A 108 9.32 9.94 -5.76
N LEU A 109 8.42 9.61 -4.81
CA LEU A 109 8.64 8.53 -3.86
C LEU A 109 8.06 7.21 -4.41
N GLY A 110 8.95 6.24 -4.65
CA GLY A 110 8.59 4.88 -5.04
C GLY A 110 8.74 3.89 -3.88
N LYS A 111 8.06 2.73 -3.99
CA LYS A 111 8.08 1.67 -2.96
C LYS A 111 9.51 1.20 -2.60
N GLY A 112 10.40 1.14 -3.59
CA GLY A 112 11.81 0.78 -3.35
C GLY A 112 12.54 1.80 -2.45
N SER A 113 12.30 3.11 -2.65
CA SER A 113 12.87 4.16 -1.81
C SER A 113 12.36 4.04 -0.36
N VAL A 114 11.04 3.87 -0.21
CA VAL A 114 10.38 3.68 1.09
C VAL A 114 10.97 2.48 1.84
N ILE A 115 11.12 1.32 1.18
CA ILE A 115 11.70 0.12 1.80
C ILE A 115 13.17 0.34 2.19
N ASN A 116 13.95 1.04 1.35
CA ASN A 116 15.36 1.33 1.67
C ASN A 116 15.49 2.22 2.91
N VAL A 117 14.65 3.24 3.04
CA VAL A 117 14.61 4.10 4.23
C VAL A 117 14.10 3.32 5.44
N LEU A 118 13.07 2.49 5.28
CA LEU A 118 12.55 1.66 6.37
C LEU A 118 13.63 0.74 6.94
N LYS A 119 14.41 0.09 6.06
CA LYS A 119 15.56 -0.74 6.43
C LYS A 119 16.71 0.02 7.09
N ALA A 120 16.74 1.35 6.97
CA ALA A 120 17.71 2.18 7.69
C ALA A 120 17.36 2.35 9.18
N GLY A 121 16.23 1.79 9.66
CA GLY A 121 15.89 1.71 11.08
C GLY A 121 14.94 2.81 11.57
N TYR A 122 14.18 3.45 10.67
CA TYR A 122 13.17 4.44 11.06
C TYR A 122 11.96 3.74 11.70
N GLN A 123 11.64 4.14 12.93
CA GLN A 123 10.53 3.58 13.71
C GLN A 123 9.26 4.39 13.49
N LEU A 124 8.19 3.72 13.10
CA LEU A 124 6.89 4.29 12.77
C LEU A 124 5.74 3.68 13.59
N SER A 125 6.05 2.94 14.66
CA SER A 125 5.09 2.24 15.51
C SER A 125 4.05 3.14 16.19
N ALA A 126 4.32 4.46 16.29
CA ALA A 126 3.35 5.43 16.78
C ALA A 126 2.22 5.73 15.79
N ILE A 127 2.43 5.53 14.48
CA ILE A 127 1.37 5.70 13.47
C ILE A 127 0.38 4.55 13.62
N GLY A 128 -0.89 4.86 13.89
CA GLY A 128 -1.93 3.87 14.19
C GLY A 128 -2.19 3.67 15.68
N ASN A 129 -1.36 4.22 16.57
CA ASN A 129 -1.55 4.09 18.02
C ASN A 129 -2.46 5.20 18.56
N MET A 130 -3.65 4.84 19.05
CA MET A 130 -4.65 5.78 19.58
C MET A 130 -4.23 6.49 20.85
N ASP A 131 -3.36 5.86 21.64
CA ASP A 131 -2.90 6.38 22.93
C ASP A 131 -1.69 7.31 22.77
N ALA A 132 -1.08 7.33 21.59
CA ALA A 132 0.09 8.15 21.31
C ALA A 132 -0.34 9.62 21.09
N PRO A 133 0.28 10.59 21.79
CA PRO A 133 0.13 11.99 21.45
C PRO A 133 0.50 12.25 20.00
N PHE A 134 -0.26 13.08 19.29
CA PHE A 134 -0.05 13.30 17.86
C PHE A 134 1.38 13.79 17.52
N GLN A 135 2.05 14.51 18.42
CA GLN A 135 3.45 14.90 18.20
C GLN A 135 4.39 13.69 18.07
N GLN A 136 4.17 12.63 18.85
CA GLN A 136 4.94 11.38 18.76
C GLN A 136 4.64 10.59 17.48
N VAL A 137 3.57 10.93 16.76
CA VAL A 137 3.26 10.42 15.42
C VAL A 137 3.94 11.28 14.35
N LEU A 138 3.88 12.60 14.53
CA LEU A 138 4.36 13.58 13.57
C LEU A 138 5.89 13.60 13.46
N ASP A 139 6.62 13.55 14.57
CA ASP A 139 8.08 13.64 14.54
C ASP A 139 8.71 12.47 13.77
N PRO A 140 8.35 11.19 14.04
CA PRO A 140 8.89 10.07 13.28
C PRO A 140 8.43 10.07 11.82
N ALA A 141 7.19 10.48 11.54
CA ALA A 141 6.70 10.60 10.17
C ALA A 141 7.50 11.66 9.38
N THR A 142 7.81 12.80 10.00
CA THR A 142 8.59 13.90 9.41
C THR A 142 10.01 13.43 9.10
N ALA A 143 10.67 12.79 10.06
CA ALA A 143 12.02 12.24 9.88
C ALA A 143 12.05 11.20 8.74
N PHE A 144 11.07 10.29 8.71
CA PHE A 144 10.97 9.24 7.71
C PHE A 144 10.74 9.79 6.29
N ILE A 145 9.78 10.70 6.12
CA ILE A 145 9.50 11.28 4.79
C ILE A 145 10.63 12.20 4.35
N SER A 146 11.27 12.95 5.26
CA SER A 146 12.47 13.73 4.95
C SER A 146 13.60 12.84 4.44
N ALA A 147 13.82 11.69 5.08
CA ALA A 147 14.81 10.71 4.66
C ALA A 147 14.48 10.10 3.28
N CYS A 148 13.20 9.90 2.97
CA CYS A 148 12.76 9.49 1.62
C CYS A 148 13.14 10.51 0.54
N TYR A 149 13.26 11.79 0.89
CA TYR A 149 13.77 12.86 0.01
C TYR A 149 15.29 13.02 0.07
N GLY A 150 16.01 12.18 0.81
CA GLY A 150 17.46 12.23 0.98
C GLY A 150 17.93 13.24 2.03
N ILE A 151 17.03 13.78 2.86
CA ILE A 151 17.35 14.73 3.94
C ILE A 151 17.34 13.98 5.27
N LYS A 152 18.50 13.89 5.93
CA LYS A 152 18.64 13.16 7.21
C LYS A 152 18.13 13.95 8.41
N GLU A 153 18.45 15.25 8.43
CA GLU A 153 18.13 16.16 9.54
C GLU A 153 17.15 17.22 9.04
N SER A 154 15.97 17.26 9.64
CA SER A 154 15.00 18.32 9.37
C SER A 154 14.09 18.55 10.58
N THR A 155 13.70 19.81 10.79
CA THR A 155 12.77 20.23 11.84
C THR A 155 11.32 19.95 11.45
N ASP A 156 10.97 20.20 10.19
CA ASP A 156 9.62 20.11 9.65
C ASP A 156 9.66 19.93 8.13
N MET A 157 8.51 19.66 7.52
CA MET A 157 8.46 19.40 6.08
C MET A 157 8.70 20.63 5.20
N SER A 158 8.43 21.84 5.69
CA SER A 158 8.77 23.08 4.97
C SER A 158 10.29 23.30 4.96
N HIS A 159 10.99 23.00 6.05
CA HIS A 159 12.44 22.99 6.10
C HIS A 159 13.03 21.93 5.14
N THR A 160 12.49 20.71 5.14
CA THR A 160 12.85 19.67 4.16
C THR A 160 12.65 20.17 2.73
N ARG A 161 11.53 20.86 2.47
CA ARG A 161 11.21 21.44 1.16
C ARG A 161 12.26 22.47 0.73
N LEU A 162 12.70 23.35 1.63
CA LEU A 162 13.74 24.33 1.37
C LEU A 162 15.09 23.68 1.09
N LEU A 163 15.48 22.66 1.86
CA LEU A 163 16.73 21.93 1.64
C LEU A 163 16.76 21.21 0.28
N VAL A 164 15.66 20.55 -0.09
CA VAL A 164 15.54 19.90 -1.41
C VAL A 164 15.57 20.93 -2.55
N LEU A 165 14.94 22.09 -2.37
CA LEU A 165 14.98 23.18 -3.34
C LEU A 165 16.41 23.72 -3.51
N GLY A 166 17.10 24.01 -2.40
CA GLY A 166 18.49 24.50 -2.41
C GLY A 166 19.45 23.51 -3.07
N GLY A 167 19.32 22.22 -2.77
CA GLY A 167 20.14 21.16 -3.36
C GLY A 167 19.92 20.97 -4.87
N LYS A 168 18.73 21.29 -5.40
CA LYS A 168 18.46 21.25 -6.85
C LYS A 168 19.00 22.48 -7.57
N ASN A 169 18.87 23.66 -6.96
CA ASN A 169 19.37 24.91 -7.55
C ASN A 169 20.91 24.99 -7.54
N GLY A 170 21.57 24.39 -6.55
CA GLY A 170 23.04 24.38 -6.42
C GLY A 170 23.79 23.55 -7.48
N LYS A 171 23.10 22.73 -8.28
CA LYS A 171 23.71 21.87 -9.32
C LYS A 171 23.77 22.52 -10.71
N GLY A 172 23.68 23.85 -10.80
CA GLY A 172 23.76 24.56 -12.08
C GLY A 172 22.54 24.38 -12.97
N HIS A 173 21.38 24.03 -12.40
CA HIS A 173 20.13 23.96 -13.14
C HIS A 173 19.73 25.35 -13.65
N MET A 174 19.68 25.53 -14.97
CA MET A 174 19.29 26.80 -15.62
C MET A 174 17.77 27.02 -15.69
N SER A 175 16.97 26.07 -15.21
CA SER A 175 15.51 26.12 -15.22
C SER A 175 14.94 25.90 -13.82
N ALA A 176 13.80 26.55 -13.54
CA ALA A 176 13.10 26.39 -12.28
C ALA A 176 12.78 24.89 -12.05
N PRO A 177 13.06 24.36 -10.84
CA PRO A 177 12.80 22.96 -10.55
C PRO A 177 11.30 22.67 -10.60
N ASN A 178 10.93 21.47 -11.07
CA ASN A 178 9.55 21.01 -11.05
C ASN A 178 9.01 21.06 -9.60
N LEU A 179 8.03 21.94 -9.36
CA LEU A 179 7.46 22.19 -8.05
C LEU A 179 6.80 20.94 -7.45
N ALA A 180 6.28 20.04 -8.29
CA ALA A 180 5.71 18.77 -7.85
C ALA A 180 6.78 17.87 -7.22
N ALA A 181 8.04 17.97 -7.65
CA ALA A 181 9.14 17.17 -7.14
C ALA A 181 9.73 17.69 -5.82
N LEU A 182 9.13 18.72 -5.22
CA LEU A 182 9.49 19.22 -3.91
C LEU A 182 8.61 18.56 -2.83
N PRO A 183 9.15 18.30 -1.63
CA PRO A 183 8.35 17.84 -0.49
C PRO A 183 7.13 18.76 -0.24
N PRO A 184 6.02 18.24 0.30
CA PRO A 184 4.83 19.05 0.62
C PRO A 184 5.16 20.20 1.58
N THR A 185 4.26 21.18 1.69
CA THR A 185 4.33 22.15 2.80
C THR A 185 3.99 21.45 4.12
N ASN A 186 4.40 22.05 5.24
CA ASN A 186 4.14 21.48 6.55
C ASN A 186 2.64 21.25 6.82
N GLU A 187 1.77 22.16 6.38
CA GLU A 187 0.32 22.07 6.57
C GLU A 187 -0.29 20.92 5.76
N ALA A 188 0.10 20.79 4.49
CA ALA A 188 -0.35 19.70 3.64
C ALA A 188 0.15 18.36 4.15
N PHE A 189 1.38 18.33 4.66
CA PHE A 189 1.95 17.14 5.28
C PHE A 189 1.21 16.73 6.55
N LEU A 190 0.94 17.67 7.46
CA LEU A 190 0.19 17.45 8.70
C LEU A 190 -1.16 16.77 8.43
N GLU A 191 -1.92 17.27 7.46
CA GLU A 191 -3.20 16.66 7.08
C GLU A 191 -3.03 15.25 6.48
N ASN A 192 -1.98 15.02 5.71
CA ASN A 192 -1.68 13.68 5.19
C ASN A 192 -1.27 12.71 6.30
N VAL A 193 -0.49 13.16 7.31
CA VAL A 193 -0.12 12.37 8.49
C VAL A 193 -1.35 12.00 9.31
N LYS A 194 -2.29 12.94 9.53
CA LYS A 194 -3.56 12.64 10.21
C LYS A 194 -4.35 11.56 9.48
N ARG A 195 -4.44 11.65 8.15
CA ARG A 195 -5.10 10.62 7.32
C ARG A 195 -4.39 9.27 7.40
N ALA A 196 -3.07 9.26 7.32
CA ALA A 196 -2.27 8.05 7.43
C ALA A 196 -2.41 7.40 8.82
N HIS A 197 -2.40 8.20 9.88
CA HIS A 197 -2.59 7.75 11.25
C HIS A 197 -3.97 7.13 11.43
N PHE A 198 -5.03 7.82 11.00
CA PHE A 198 -6.38 7.28 11.04
C PHE A 198 -6.53 6.00 10.21
N GLN A 199 -5.93 5.96 9.01
CA GLN A 199 -5.98 4.75 8.18
C GLN A 199 -5.27 3.57 8.82
N ALA A 200 -4.11 3.80 9.46
CA ALA A 200 -3.37 2.77 10.17
C ALA A 200 -4.09 2.31 11.44
N MET A 201 -4.87 3.17 12.11
CA MET A 201 -5.72 2.77 13.24
C MET A 201 -6.84 1.81 12.84
N LEU A 202 -7.32 1.90 11.59
CA LEU A 202 -8.39 1.04 11.08
C LEU A 202 -7.92 -0.34 10.65
N TRP A 203 -6.61 -0.51 10.46
CA TRP A 203 -5.99 -1.75 10.03
C TRP A 203 -5.51 -2.56 11.22
#